data_AF-A0A9Q1KYR8-F1
#
_entry.id   AF-A0A9Q1KYR8-F1
#
_cell.length_a   1.000
_cell.length_b   1.000
_cell.length_c   1.000
_cell.angle_alpha   90.00
_cell.angle_beta   90.00
_cell.angle_gamma   90.00
#
_symmetry.space_group_name_H-M   'P 1'
#
loop_
_entity.id
_entity.type
_entity.pdbx_description
1 polymer ?
#
loop_
_entity_poly.entity_id
_entity_poly.type
_entity_poly.pdbx_seq_one_letter_code
_entity_poly.pdbx_strand_id
1 'polypeptide(L)'
;MHCKSHSCSIFQDASLEGSPASPKSVVLMTGTAEYDMVSLNSTLKAFLWEMASPFLPCKSRTGVLVAKAHSLRMWLKDSPFCFDLELKNAPSVPQLNSMQLVEGCFIRCGLVPAFKDIMSRLGEVRPKKFARLALLSDQKREKAIQIDIEGKKVKLKDMPRKSLMMAPDASPDSLHLLTDIIAAVQGYASTCCN
;
A
#
# COMPACT_ATOMS: atom_id res chain seq x y z
N MET A 1 35.88 -47.49 -8.31
CA MET A 1 35.74 -46.19 -7.59
C MET A 1 34.29 -45.75 -7.70
N HIS A 2 33.50 -45.93 -6.64
CA HIS A 2 32.08 -45.56 -6.61
C HIS A 2 31.93 -44.28 -5.79
N CYS A 3 31.73 -43.14 -6.44
CA CYS A 3 31.29 -41.92 -5.76
C CYS A 3 29.78 -41.95 -5.60
N LYS A 4 29.30 -42.17 -4.37
CA LYS A 4 27.90 -41.97 -4.02
C LYS A 4 27.59 -40.47 -4.06
N SER A 5 26.70 -40.08 -4.95
CA SER A 5 26.05 -38.78 -5.00
C SER A 5 25.17 -38.61 -3.76
N HIS A 6 25.71 -37.98 -2.72
CA HIS A 6 24.89 -37.44 -1.64
C HIS A 6 24.15 -36.22 -2.19
N SER A 7 22.88 -36.43 -2.55
CA SER A 7 21.87 -35.38 -2.70
C SER A 7 21.72 -34.65 -1.36
N CYS A 8 22.48 -33.56 -1.18
CA CYS A 8 22.30 -32.65 -0.07
C CYS A 8 21.21 -31.65 -0.45
N SER A 9 19.95 -32.09 -0.37
CA SER A 9 18.79 -31.20 -0.45
C SER A 9 18.64 -30.48 0.88
N ILE A 10 19.49 -29.47 1.13
CA ILE A 10 19.24 -28.50 2.20
C ILE A 10 18.32 -27.42 1.61
N PHE A 11 17.03 -27.71 1.55
CA PHE A 11 16.07 -26.61 1.65
C PHE A 11 16.21 -26.14 3.09
N GLN A 12 17.08 -25.15 3.34
CA GLN A 12 17.13 -24.50 4.64
C GLN A 12 15.77 -23.84 4.81
N ASP A 13 14.90 -24.50 5.55
CA ASP A 13 13.74 -23.87 6.16
C ASP A 13 14.27 -22.61 6.84
N ALA A 14 13.89 -21.44 6.32
CA ALA A 14 14.32 -20.16 6.85
C ALA A 14 13.71 -20.01 8.25
N SER A 15 14.36 -20.65 9.23
CA SER A 15 13.93 -20.61 10.61
C SER A 15 14.04 -19.17 11.08
N LEU A 16 12.89 -18.56 11.35
CA LEU A 16 12.80 -17.26 12.04
C LEU A 16 13.06 -17.41 13.55
N GLU A 17 13.60 -18.56 13.97
CA GLU A 17 14.09 -18.83 15.31
C GLU A 17 15.61 -18.91 15.26
N GLY A 18 16.23 -17.88 15.82
CA GLY A 18 17.67 -17.70 15.82
C GLY A 18 18.02 -16.49 16.68
N SER A 19 19.27 -16.43 17.12
CA SER A 19 19.83 -15.22 17.72
C SER A 19 20.30 -14.31 16.58
N PRO A 20 19.95 -13.01 16.61
CA PRO A 20 19.28 -12.30 17.70
C PRO A 20 17.75 -12.46 17.71
N ALA A 21 17.17 -12.26 18.90
CA ALA A 21 15.72 -12.24 19.09
C ALA A 21 15.03 -11.31 18.08
N SER A 22 13.86 -11.71 17.60
CA SER A 22 13.10 -10.92 16.63
C SER A 22 12.85 -9.50 17.18
N PRO A 23 13.10 -8.45 16.37
CA PRO A 23 12.88 -7.08 16.83
C PRO A 23 11.40 -6.87 17.18
N LYS A 24 11.08 -5.85 17.98
CA LYS A 24 9.67 -5.54 18.30
C LYS A 24 8.88 -5.09 17.06
N SER A 25 9.55 -4.36 16.17
CA SER A 25 8.98 -3.80 14.95
C SER A 25 10.04 -3.64 13.87
N VAL A 26 9.63 -3.70 12.62
CA VAL A 26 10.45 -3.38 11.45
C VAL A 26 9.97 -2.05 10.88
N VAL A 27 10.93 -1.20 10.51
CA VAL A 27 10.67 0.14 9.99
C VAL A 27 11.30 0.26 8.61
N LEU A 28 10.50 0.68 7.63
CA LEU A 28 10.95 1.06 6.30
C LEU A 28 10.98 2.58 6.21
N MET A 29 12.15 3.15 5.93
CA MET A 29 12.33 4.58 5.74
C MET A 29 12.52 4.84 4.25
N THR A 30 11.54 5.49 3.63
CA THR A 30 11.55 5.85 2.21
C THR A 30 11.88 7.33 2.00
N GLY A 31 11.75 8.14 3.06
CA GLY A 31 11.76 9.60 2.94
C GLY A 31 10.54 10.14 2.18
N THR A 32 10.57 11.43 1.88
CA THR A 32 9.54 12.16 1.13
C THR A 32 10.05 12.70 -0.20
N ALA A 33 11.27 12.33 -0.60
CA ALA A 33 11.86 12.80 -1.84
C ALA A 33 11.13 12.20 -3.05
N GLU A 34 11.03 13.02 -4.09
CA GLU A 34 10.52 12.64 -5.39
C GLU A 34 11.63 12.81 -6.42
N TYR A 35 11.72 11.86 -7.34
CA TYR A 35 12.69 11.87 -8.43
C TYR A 35 11.93 11.62 -9.73
N ASP A 36 12.14 12.46 -10.74
CA ASP A 36 11.39 12.43 -12.01
C ASP A 36 9.87 12.37 -11.83
N MET A 37 9.33 13.15 -10.89
CA MET A 37 7.89 13.15 -10.52
C MET A 37 7.40 11.80 -9.97
N VAL A 38 8.30 10.93 -9.50
CA VAL A 38 7.99 9.64 -8.90
C VAL A 38 8.32 9.65 -7.41
N SER A 39 7.34 9.28 -6.59
CA SER A 39 7.49 9.10 -5.15
C SER A 39 7.80 7.64 -4.81
N LEU A 40 8.95 7.40 -4.19
CA LEU A 40 9.31 6.09 -3.66
C LEU A 40 8.33 5.65 -2.55
N ASN A 41 7.87 6.58 -1.72
CA ASN A 41 6.94 6.29 -0.64
C ASN A 41 5.60 5.78 -1.18
N SER A 42 5.03 6.49 -2.17
CA SER A 42 3.75 6.12 -2.78
C SER A 42 3.87 4.80 -3.54
N THR A 43 4.97 4.61 -4.27
CA THR A 43 5.25 3.36 -4.98
C THR A 43 5.32 2.18 -4.01
N LEU A 44 6.12 2.28 -2.94
CA LEU A 44 6.21 1.19 -1.95
C LEU A 44 4.90 0.95 -1.22
N LYS A 45 4.12 1.99 -0.90
CA LYS A 45 2.77 1.83 -0.33
C LYS A 45 1.86 1.04 -1.26
N ALA A 46 1.82 1.37 -2.55
CA ALA A 46 0.99 0.67 -3.54
C ALA A 46 1.33 -0.84 -3.60
N PHE A 47 2.62 -1.18 -3.69
CA PHE A 47 3.08 -2.58 -3.66
C PHE A 47 2.73 -3.30 -2.36
N LEU A 48 2.98 -2.67 -1.22
CA LEU A 48 2.71 -3.28 0.09
C LEU A 48 1.20 -3.48 0.30
N TRP A 49 0.37 -2.55 -0.17
CA TRP A 49 -1.08 -2.67 -0.13
C TRP A 49 -1.61 -3.74 -1.05
N GLU A 50 -1.09 -3.85 -2.26
CA GLU A 50 -1.43 -4.92 -3.19
C GLU A 50 -1.24 -6.31 -2.57
N MET A 51 -0.11 -6.51 -1.87
CA MET A 51 0.20 -7.79 -1.22
C MET A 51 -0.43 -7.96 0.18
N ALA A 52 -1.34 -7.05 0.58
CA ALA A 52 -1.95 -7.03 1.91
C ALA A 52 -0.94 -7.03 3.07
N SER A 53 0.21 -6.41 2.87
CA SER A 53 1.31 -6.37 3.82
C SER A 53 0.92 -5.68 5.14
N PRO A 54 1.50 -6.10 6.29
CA PRO A 54 1.21 -5.49 7.59
C PRO A 54 1.90 -4.13 7.81
N PHE A 55 2.65 -3.62 6.83
CA PHE A 55 3.23 -2.28 6.93
C PHE A 55 2.16 -1.20 6.86
N LEU A 56 2.21 -0.28 7.83
CA LEU A 56 1.31 0.86 7.92
C LEU A 56 2.10 2.17 7.93
N PRO A 57 1.55 3.26 7.38
CA PRO A 57 2.15 4.58 7.52
C PRO A 57 2.33 4.95 8.99
N CYS A 58 3.50 5.50 9.33
CA CYS A 58 3.75 6.07 10.63
C CYS A 58 2.92 7.35 10.79
N LYS A 59 2.22 7.49 11.92
CA LYS A 59 1.38 8.68 12.19
C LYS A 59 2.19 9.94 12.48
N SER A 60 3.40 9.78 13.01
CA SER A 60 4.22 10.91 13.47
C SER A 60 5.30 11.34 12.49
N ARG A 61 5.62 10.52 11.48
CA ARG A 61 6.67 10.82 10.49
C ARG A 61 6.23 10.41 9.09
N THR A 62 6.31 11.35 8.17
CA THR A 62 6.12 11.08 6.74
C THR A 62 7.30 10.27 6.19
N GLY A 63 7.08 9.50 5.12
CA GLY A 63 8.14 8.68 4.54
C GLY A 63 8.56 7.47 5.38
N VAL A 64 7.79 7.11 6.42
CA VAL A 64 8.10 5.97 7.30
C VAL A 64 6.92 4.99 7.33
N LEU A 65 7.20 3.71 7.09
CA LEU A 65 6.25 2.61 7.22
C LEU A 65 6.70 1.67 8.34
N VAL A 66 5.77 1.19 9.16
CA VAL A 66 6.07 0.35 10.32
C VAL A 66 5.22 -0.92 10.29
N ALA A 67 5.86 -2.06 10.55
CA ALA A 67 5.19 -3.33 10.79
C ALA A 67 5.60 -3.92 12.14
N LYS A 68 4.66 -4.55 12.84
CA LYS A 68 4.98 -5.38 14.01
C LYS A 68 5.70 -6.63 13.54
N ALA A 69 6.82 -6.99 14.18
CA ALA A 69 7.64 -8.08 13.68
C ALA A 69 6.91 -9.42 13.67
N HIS A 70 6.08 -9.72 14.69
CA HIS A 70 5.27 -10.94 14.70
C HIS A 70 4.30 -10.99 13.52
N SER A 71 3.58 -9.90 13.24
CA SER A 71 2.66 -9.82 12.11
C SER A 71 3.39 -9.93 10.77
N LEU A 72 4.56 -9.32 10.65
CA LEU A 72 5.40 -9.44 9.47
C LEU A 72 5.90 -10.88 9.27
N ARG A 73 6.35 -11.55 10.34
CA ARG A 73 6.74 -12.97 10.33
C ARG A 73 5.60 -13.86 9.85
N MET A 74 4.40 -13.69 10.40
CA MET A 74 3.24 -14.49 9.97
C MET A 74 2.88 -14.19 8.52
N TRP A 75 2.87 -12.93 8.10
CA TRP A 75 2.60 -12.57 6.72
C TRP A 75 3.65 -13.15 5.74
N LEU A 76 4.94 -13.06 6.06
CA LEU A 76 5.99 -13.67 5.23
C LEU A 76 5.84 -15.19 5.12
N LYS A 77 5.39 -15.84 6.20
CA LYS A 77 5.16 -17.29 6.24
C LYS A 77 3.92 -17.74 5.49
N ASP A 78 2.87 -16.93 5.41
CA ASP A 78 1.58 -17.36 4.86
C ASP A 78 1.27 -16.72 3.49
N SER A 79 2.05 -15.71 3.08
CA SER A 79 1.75 -14.93 1.88
C SER A 79 2.16 -15.67 0.60
N PRO A 80 1.22 -15.90 -0.34
CA PRO A 80 1.54 -16.48 -1.65
C PRO A 80 2.54 -15.63 -2.45
N PHE A 81 2.57 -14.31 -2.20
CA PHE A 81 3.53 -13.41 -2.82
C PHE A 81 4.97 -13.65 -2.36
N CYS A 82 5.16 -14.23 -1.17
CA CYS A 82 6.47 -14.54 -0.61
C CYS A 82 6.94 -15.96 -0.92
N PHE A 83 6.04 -16.83 -1.42
CA PHE A 83 6.38 -18.19 -1.84
C PHE A 83 6.83 -18.27 -3.30
N ASP A 84 6.32 -17.41 -4.19
CA ASP A 84 6.72 -17.35 -5.61
C ASP A 84 8.00 -16.51 -5.78
N LEU A 85 9.06 -16.84 -5.02
CA LEU A 85 10.41 -16.25 -5.16
C LEU A 85 11.28 -16.99 -6.18
N GLU A 86 10.74 -18.02 -6.83
CA GLU A 86 11.46 -18.74 -7.87
C GLU A 86 11.70 -17.80 -9.07
N LEU A 87 12.97 -17.52 -9.32
CA LEU A 87 13.41 -16.85 -10.54
C LEU A 87 13.06 -17.76 -11.72
N LYS A 88 11.92 -17.48 -12.37
CA LYS A 88 11.50 -18.17 -13.58
C LYS A 88 12.47 -17.79 -14.70
N ASN A 89 13.18 -18.77 -15.24
CA ASN A 89 13.95 -18.61 -16.47
C ASN A 89 12.97 -18.39 -17.63
N ALA A 90 12.63 -17.14 -17.88
CA ALA A 90 11.85 -16.77 -19.04
C ALA A 90 12.75 -16.87 -20.29
N PRO A 91 12.39 -17.65 -21.32
CA PRO A 91 13.19 -17.82 -22.53
C PRO A 91 13.24 -16.55 -23.39
N SER A 92 12.40 -15.55 -23.08
CA SER A 92 12.34 -14.28 -23.78
C SER A 92 12.08 -13.14 -22.81
N VAL A 93 12.55 -11.95 -23.19
CA VAL A 93 12.26 -10.70 -22.47
C VAL A 93 10.78 -10.37 -22.64
N PRO A 94 10.07 -9.94 -21.57
CA PRO A 94 8.69 -9.48 -21.69
C PRO A 94 8.56 -8.36 -22.71
N GLN A 95 7.57 -8.45 -23.60
CA GLN A 95 7.30 -7.41 -24.60
C GLN A 95 6.76 -6.11 -23.99
N LEU A 96 6.13 -6.20 -22.82
CA LEU A 96 5.54 -5.09 -22.11
C LEU A 96 6.17 -4.96 -20.73
N ASN A 97 6.34 -3.71 -20.28
CA ASN A 97 6.73 -3.43 -18.91
C ASN A 97 5.64 -3.95 -17.96
N SER A 98 6.04 -4.65 -16.91
CA SER A 98 5.14 -5.14 -15.87
C SER A 98 4.63 -4.03 -14.95
N MET A 99 5.26 -2.85 -15.02
CA MET A 99 4.97 -1.66 -14.24
C MET A 99 4.52 -0.50 -15.13
N GLN A 100 3.59 0.29 -14.62
CA GLN A 100 3.10 1.51 -15.23
C GLN A 100 3.13 2.66 -14.22
N LEU A 101 3.55 3.85 -14.68
CA LEU A 101 3.51 5.07 -13.89
C LEU A 101 2.07 5.63 -13.88
N VAL A 102 1.52 5.81 -12.69
CA VAL A 102 0.18 6.37 -12.45
C VAL A 102 0.31 7.37 -11.31
N GLU A 103 -0.05 8.64 -11.54
CA GLU A 103 -0.09 9.68 -10.48
C GLU A 103 1.20 9.76 -9.65
N GLY A 104 2.37 9.66 -10.29
CA GLY A 104 3.66 9.71 -9.61
C GLY A 104 4.04 8.46 -8.81
N CYS A 105 3.35 7.32 -9.01
CA CYS A 105 3.71 6.04 -8.41
C CYS A 105 3.73 4.91 -9.45
N PHE A 106 4.67 3.97 -9.28
CA PHE A 106 4.70 2.78 -10.11
C PHE A 106 3.75 1.72 -9.56
N ILE A 107 2.86 1.23 -10.42
CA ILE A 107 1.86 0.19 -10.13
C ILE A 107 1.99 -0.94 -11.15
N ARG A 108 1.75 -2.18 -10.75
CA ARG A 108 1.71 -3.31 -11.69
C ARG A 108 0.62 -3.07 -12.74
N CYS A 109 0.92 -3.26 -14.03
CA CYS A 109 0.01 -2.95 -15.14
C CYS A 109 -1.38 -3.59 -14.97
N GLY A 110 -1.44 -4.85 -14.52
CA GLY A 110 -2.71 -5.55 -14.28
C GLY A 110 -3.54 -5.00 -13.12
N LEU A 111 -2.93 -4.24 -12.20
CA LEU A 111 -3.60 -3.64 -11.04
C LEU A 111 -4.13 -2.24 -11.34
N VAL A 112 -3.58 -1.53 -12.34
CA VAL A 112 -3.92 -0.13 -12.63
C VAL A 112 -5.43 0.13 -12.75
N PRO A 113 -6.22 -0.68 -13.48
CA PRO A 113 -7.66 -0.44 -13.60
C PRO A 113 -8.38 -0.51 -12.25
N ALA A 114 -8.04 -1.52 -11.43
CA ALA A 114 -8.61 -1.71 -10.10
C ALA A 114 -8.22 -0.58 -9.15
N PHE A 115 -6.96 -0.14 -9.20
CA PHE A 115 -6.47 0.96 -8.39
C PHE A 115 -7.25 2.24 -8.67
N LYS A 116 -7.40 2.62 -9.95
CA LYS A 116 -8.14 3.83 -10.36
C LYS A 116 -9.61 3.77 -9.95
N ASP A 117 -10.27 2.64 -10.14
CA ASP A 117 -11.68 2.45 -9.74
C ASP A 117 -11.87 2.58 -8.22
N ILE A 118 -11.03 1.92 -7.42
CA ILE A 118 -11.12 1.98 -5.96
C ILE A 118 -10.84 3.41 -5.46
N MET A 119 -9.78 4.05 -5.94
CA MET A 119 -9.38 5.39 -5.50
C MET A 119 -10.43 6.44 -5.87
N SER A 120 -10.97 6.40 -7.10
CA SER A 120 -11.97 7.37 -7.54
C SER A 120 -13.29 7.28 -6.75
N ARG A 121 -13.68 6.08 -6.32
CA ARG A 121 -14.98 5.86 -5.65
C ARG A 121 -14.93 5.85 -4.14
N LEU A 122 -13.84 5.36 -3.56
CA LEU A 122 -13.71 5.18 -2.11
C LEU A 122 -12.66 6.10 -1.48
N GLY A 123 -11.81 6.75 -2.29
CA GLY A 123 -10.64 7.50 -1.81
C GLY A 123 -9.61 6.58 -1.17
N GLU A 124 -8.87 7.13 -0.20
CA GLU A 124 -7.87 6.36 0.55
C GLU A 124 -8.54 5.26 1.40
N VAL A 125 -8.12 4.00 1.18
CA VAL A 125 -8.63 2.82 1.87
C VAL A 125 -7.52 2.11 2.64
N ARG A 126 -7.90 1.35 3.68
CA ARG A 126 -6.93 0.55 4.44
C ARG A 126 -6.30 -0.55 3.56
N PRO A 127 -5.01 -0.89 3.76
CA PRO A 127 -4.30 -1.97 3.07
C PRO A 127 -5.13 -3.23 2.80
N LYS A 128 -5.69 -3.80 3.87
CA LYS A 128 -6.43 -5.06 3.83
C LYS A 128 -7.71 -4.95 3.01
N LYS A 129 -8.35 -3.78 3.02
CA LYS A 129 -9.54 -3.53 2.21
C LYS A 129 -9.15 -3.34 0.75
N PHE A 130 -8.09 -2.58 0.48
CA PHE A 130 -7.55 -2.42 -0.87
C PHE A 130 -7.22 -3.76 -1.51
N ALA A 131 -6.36 -4.57 -0.87
CA ALA A 131 -5.98 -5.89 -1.37
C ALA A 131 -7.19 -6.77 -1.67
N ARG A 132 -8.17 -6.79 -0.76
CA ARG A 132 -9.41 -7.56 -0.94
C ARG A 132 -10.20 -7.11 -2.16
N LEU A 133 -10.26 -5.81 -2.46
CA LEU A 133 -11.00 -5.28 -3.61
C LEU A 133 -10.20 -5.39 -4.91
N ALA A 134 -8.89 -5.19 -4.84
CA ALA A 134 -7.96 -5.27 -5.96
C ALA A 134 -7.95 -6.67 -6.60
N LEU A 135 -7.99 -7.71 -5.78
CA LEU A 135 -7.94 -9.10 -6.22
C LEU A 135 -9.29 -9.66 -6.72
N LEU A 136 -10.37 -8.88 -6.67
CA LEU A 136 -11.67 -9.28 -7.22
C LEU A 136 -11.75 -9.00 -8.72
N SER A 137 -12.59 -9.78 -9.42
CA SER A 137 -13.02 -9.44 -10.77
C SER A 137 -13.86 -8.15 -10.78
N ASP A 138 -13.89 -7.44 -11.91
CA ASP A 138 -14.57 -6.13 -12.03
C ASP A 138 -16.01 -6.16 -11.51
N GLN A 139 -16.80 -7.14 -11.93
CA GLN A 139 -18.20 -7.29 -11.48
C GLN A 139 -18.33 -7.50 -9.97
N LYS A 140 -17.41 -8.25 -9.36
CA LYS A 140 -17.43 -8.51 -7.91
C LYS A 140 -16.94 -7.29 -7.14
N ARG A 141 -15.94 -6.59 -7.67
CA ARG A 141 -15.42 -5.33 -7.11
C ARG A 141 -16.50 -4.25 -7.11
N GLU A 142 -17.22 -4.08 -8.22
CA GLU A 142 -18.35 -3.13 -8.34
C GLU A 142 -19.38 -3.35 -7.23
N LYS A 143 -19.88 -4.58 -7.08
CA LYS A 143 -20.84 -4.96 -6.05
C LYS A 143 -20.30 -4.69 -4.65
N ALA A 144 -19.04 -5.06 -4.39
CA ALA A 144 -18.41 -4.86 -3.09
C ALA A 144 -18.25 -3.37 -2.74
N ILE A 145 -17.88 -2.54 -3.71
CA ILE A 145 -17.76 -1.09 -3.51
C ILE A 145 -19.14 -0.48 -3.22
N GLN A 146 -20.16 -0.86 -3.99
CA GLN A 146 -21.52 -0.37 -3.82
C GLN A 146 -22.08 -0.70 -2.43
N ILE A 147 -21.90 -1.94 -1.96
CA ILE A 147 -22.28 -2.36 -0.60
C ILE A 147 -21.56 -1.51 0.46
N ASP A 148 -20.27 -1.22 0.26
CA ASP A 148 -19.50 -0.41 1.19
C ASP A 148 -19.99 1.05 1.25
N ILE A 149 -20.38 1.62 0.10
CA ILE A 149 -20.96 2.97 -0.01
C ILE A 149 -22.33 3.02 0.68
N GLU A 150 -23.20 2.05 0.39
CA GLU A 150 -24.53 1.95 0.99
C GLU A 150 -24.46 1.72 2.50
N GLY A 151 -23.58 0.82 2.95
CA GLY A 151 -23.35 0.57 4.37
C GLY A 151 -22.88 1.81 5.12
N LYS A 152 -22.04 2.66 4.50
CA LYS A 152 -21.68 3.97 5.08
C LYS A 152 -22.87 4.92 5.15
N LYS A 153 -23.72 4.97 4.11
CA LYS A 153 -24.92 5.82 4.09
C LYS A 153 -25.94 5.41 5.15
N VAL A 154 -26.16 4.12 5.37
CA VAL A 154 -27.06 3.60 6.42
C VAL A 154 -26.53 3.96 7.81
N LYS A 155 -25.23 3.71 8.08
CA LYS A 155 -24.60 4.09 9.36
C LYS A 155 -24.68 5.59 9.68
N LEU A 156 -24.60 6.45 8.66
CA LEU A 156 -24.75 7.90 8.86
C LEU A 156 -26.20 8.30 9.15
N LYS A 157 -27.19 7.56 8.65
CA LYS A 157 -28.62 7.81 8.91
C LYS A 157 -29.07 7.29 10.28
N ASP A 158 -28.45 6.21 10.77
CA ASP A 158 -28.79 5.58 12.06
C ASP A 158 -28.05 6.17 13.27
N MET A 159 -27.23 7.21 13.10
CA MET A 159 -26.62 7.92 14.24
C MET A 159 -27.62 8.90 14.87
N PRO A 160 -28.07 8.70 16.12
CA PRO A 160 -28.91 9.68 16.81
C PRO A 160 -28.10 10.96 17.09
N ARG A 161 -28.75 12.13 16.97
CA ARG A 161 -28.22 13.50 17.17
C ARG A 161 -27.66 13.82 18.58
N LYS A 162 -27.18 12.84 19.36
CA LYS A 162 -26.57 13.05 20.68
C LYS A 162 -25.06 12.80 20.62
N SER A 163 -24.33 13.76 20.06
CA SER A 163 -22.91 14.04 20.37
C SER A 163 -22.39 15.32 19.68
N LEU A 164 -23.27 16.29 19.41
CA LEU A 164 -22.87 17.67 19.19
C LEU A 164 -22.97 18.40 20.54
N MET A 165 -22.01 18.17 21.43
CA MET A 165 -21.64 19.12 22.49
C MET A 165 -20.36 18.67 23.21
N MET A 166 -19.48 19.66 23.41
CA MET A 166 -18.13 19.66 24.04
C MET A 166 -16.97 19.35 23.07
N ALA A 167 -16.03 20.24 22.76
CA ALA A 167 -15.79 21.66 23.07
C ALA A 167 -14.74 22.19 22.05
N PRO A 168 -14.60 23.52 21.87
CA PRO A 168 -13.64 24.12 20.96
C PRO A 168 -12.24 24.18 21.60
N ASP A 169 -11.22 23.80 20.85
CA ASP A 169 -9.87 24.37 20.93
C ASP A 169 -9.20 24.11 19.58
N ALA A 170 -9.58 24.92 18.60
CA ALA A 170 -8.81 25.09 17.39
C ALA A 170 -7.58 25.94 17.76
N SER A 171 -6.43 25.30 17.96
CA SER A 171 -5.17 25.98 17.66
C SER A 171 -5.11 26.18 16.13
N PRO A 172 -4.85 27.38 15.62
CA PRO A 172 -5.04 27.74 14.21
C PRO A 172 -3.99 27.17 13.23
N ASP A 173 -3.26 26.11 13.58
CA ASP A 173 -2.12 25.62 12.77
C ASP A 173 -2.40 24.40 11.88
N SER A 174 -3.63 23.85 11.87
CA SER A 174 -3.95 22.68 11.01
C SER A 174 -4.67 23.01 9.71
N LEU A 175 -5.00 24.28 9.46
CA LEU A 175 -5.59 24.73 8.20
C LEU A 175 -4.55 25.13 7.15
N HIS A 176 -3.27 25.24 7.52
CA HIS A 176 -2.18 25.54 6.58
C HIS A 176 -1.85 24.37 5.64
N LEU A 177 -2.00 23.11 6.07
CA LEU A 177 -1.55 21.96 5.27
C LEU A 177 -2.47 21.58 4.09
N LEU A 178 -3.75 21.99 4.12
CA LEU A 178 -4.70 21.75 3.02
C LEU A 178 -4.82 22.96 2.09
N THR A 179 -4.56 24.18 2.58
CA THR A 179 -4.36 25.34 1.71
C THR A 179 -3.05 25.25 0.93
N ASP A 180 -2.00 24.64 1.46
CA ASP A 180 -0.73 24.50 0.74
C ASP A 180 -0.82 23.50 -0.43
N ILE A 181 -1.62 22.44 -0.30
CA ILE A 181 -1.83 21.46 -1.39
C ILE A 181 -2.78 22.01 -2.46
N ILE A 182 -3.80 22.80 -2.10
CA ILE A 182 -4.72 23.40 -3.08
C ILE A 182 -4.11 24.67 -3.72
N ALA A 183 -3.35 25.48 -2.98
CA ALA A 183 -2.66 26.67 -3.51
C ALA A 183 -1.47 26.30 -4.41
N ALA A 184 -0.76 25.20 -4.13
CA ALA A 184 0.26 24.67 -5.04
C ALA A 184 -0.34 24.10 -6.34
N VAL A 185 -1.64 23.80 -6.39
CA VAL A 185 -2.32 23.30 -7.59
C VAL A 185 -2.96 24.43 -8.41
N GLN A 186 -3.34 25.55 -7.80
CA GLN A 186 -3.95 26.69 -8.50
C GLN A 186 -2.96 27.81 -8.86
N GLY A 187 -1.80 27.91 -8.20
CA GLY A 187 -0.80 28.96 -8.44
C GLY A 187 0.14 28.74 -9.64
N TYR A 188 0.26 27.52 -10.16
CA TYR A 188 1.20 27.22 -11.26
C TYR A 188 0.60 27.36 -12.67
N ALA A 189 -0.66 27.76 -12.79
CA ALA A 189 -1.35 27.93 -14.07
C ALA A 189 -1.36 29.38 -14.60
N SER A 190 -0.64 30.34 -14.00
CA SER A 190 -0.73 31.76 -14.42
C SER A 190 0.57 32.57 -14.51
N THR A 191 1.76 31.98 -14.47
CA THR A 191 3.02 32.76 -14.63
C THR A 191 3.97 32.29 -15.74
N CYS A 192 3.52 31.45 -16.67
CA CYS A 192 4.27 31.14 -17.89
C CYS A 192 3.60 31.73 -19.14
N CYS A 193 3.33 33.04 -19.13
CA CYS A 193 3.08 33.87 -20.30
C CYS A 193 3.34 35.34 -19.93
N ASN A 194 4.61 35.72 -19.84
CA ASN A 194 5.21 36.99 -20.28
C ASN A 194 6.71 36.97 -20.00
#